data_AF-A0A1I7YPM8-F1
#
_entry.id   AF-A0A1I7YPM8-F1
#
_cell.length_a   1.000
_cell.length_b   1.000
_cell.length_c   1.000
_cell.angle_alpha   90.00
_cell.angle_beta   90.00
_cell.angle_gamma   90.00
#
_symmetry.space_group_name_H-M   'P 1'
#
loop_
_entity.id
_entity.type
_entity.pdbx_description
1 polymer ?
#
loop_
_entity_poly.entity_id
_entity_poly.type
_entity_poly.pdbx_seq_one_letter_code
_entity_poly.pdbx_strand_id
1 'polypeptide(L)'
;MDRVPFAFYDHLRSITYFYELWTTKELSGYYGEISHFAFKHRAEYSVDVADGIEKHGYLSYDCGDQEVREPEEIEAFPKKFVHTVTINLKDAKDENVSRAIVRRFPYSYYDFVHHSSSINEAWVDLAYSLKRLETVTITEELDDDALRLFRKLVTGQKLTWLAMHVEACNDSTMDIFKTLLCQDQFQELDIVNEITEWDDVDICEILEFWSENNEKLRGKALVLQDKRKTSTLPGNQFDIENALTPCSKEECHFIKTEYNGNLFTFEKPSCFYKFEEVDEGNERRFYISFECAHEETHDEGGGSNDRATWQQLVHPSFFGLKGLSLMRKTMCLQVLFG
;
A
#
# COMPACT_ATOMS: atom_id res chain seq x y z
N MET A 1 -26.43 -16.62 -14.05
CA MET A 1 -24.97 -16.45 -14.21
C MET A 1 -24.32 -17.67 -14.86
N ASP A 2 -24.98 -18.82 -14.90
CA ASP A 2 -24.44 -20.12 -15.36
C ASP A 2 -24.05 -20.24 -16.85
N ARG A 3 -24.15 -19.14 -17.61
CA ARG A 3 -23.76 -19.08 -19.04
C ARG A 3 -22.44 -18.35 -19.26
N VAL A 4 -21.84 -17.79 -18.20
CA VAL A 4 -20.55 -17.10 -18.30
C VAL A 4 -19.44 -18.15 -18.42
N PRO A 5 -18.53 -18.04 -19.41
CA PRO A 5 -17.45 -19.01 -19.60
C PRO A 5 -16.50 -19.09 -18.38
N PHE A 6 -15.98 -20.28 -18.06
CA PHE A 6 -15.02 -20.45 -16.96
C PHE A 6 -13.79 -19.54 -17.07
N ALA A 7 -13.32 -19.29 -18.30
CA ALA A 7 -12.19 -18.39 -18.55
C ALA A 7 -12.46 -16.95 -18.05
N PHE A 8 -13.71 -16.49 -18.05
CA PHE A 8 -14.06 -15.19 -17.47
C PHE A 8 -13.87 -15.19 -15.96
N TYR A 9 -14.27 -16.27 -15.27
CA TYR A 9 -14.09 -16.38 -13.83
C TYR A 9 -12.62 -16.52 -13.44
N ASP A 10 -11.83 -17.28 -14.20
CA ASP A 10 -10.38 -17.38 -13.99
C ASP A 10 -9.70 -16.02 -14.18
N HIS A 11 -10.11 -15.25 -15.20
CA HIS A 11 -9.60 -13.91 -15.43
C HIS A 11 -10.01 -12.96 -14.31
N LEU A 12 -11.30 -12.93 -13.95
CA LEU A 12 -11.82 -12.07 -12.89
C LEU A 12 -11.06 -12.35 -11.59
N ARG A 13 -10.95 -13.62 -11.20
CA ARG A 13 -10.16 -14.07 -10.05
C ARG A 13 -8.72 -13.55 -10.07
N SER A 14 -8.08 -13.47 -11.25
CA SER A 14 -6.69 -13.01 -11.37
C SER A 14 -6.52 -11.51 -11.18
N ILE A 15 -7.60 -10.73 -11.33
CA ILE A 15 -7.59 -9.26 -11.22
C ILE A 15 -8.37 -8.74 -10.00
N THR A 16 -9.18 -9.58 -9.36
CA THR A 16 -10.03 -9.20 -8.23
C THR A 16 -9.18 -8.99 -6.98
N TYR A 17 -9.34 -7.82 -6.37
CA TYR A 17 -8.68 -7.50 -5.11
C TYR A 17 -9.18 -8.38 -3.97
N PHE A 18 -8.36 -8.54 -2.93
CA PHE A 18 -8.69 -9.38 -1.78
C PHE A 18 -10.06 -9.04 -1.17
N TYR A 19 -10.38 -7.74 -1.03
CA TYR A 19 -11.65 -7.25 -0.50
C TYR A 19 -12.87 -7.62 -1.35
N GLU A 20 -12.72 -7.57 -2.67
CA GLU A 20 -13.76 -7.99 -3.58
C GLU A 20 -13.98 -9.51 -3.51
N LEU A 21 -12.91 -10.31 -3.37
CA LEU A 21 -13.05 -11.75 -3.09
C LEU A 21 -13.74 -12.01 -1.75
N TRP A 22 -13.40 -11.23 -0.72
CA TRP A 22 -14.03 -11.31 0.60
C TRP A 22 -15.54 -11.05 0.53
N THR A 23 -15.97 -10.00 -0.17
CA THR A 23 -17.42 -9.68 -0.27
C THR A 23 -18.14 -10.67 -1.18
N THR A 24 -17.50 -11.10 -2.27
CA THR A 24 -18.14 -11.99 -3.25
C THR A 24 -18.26 -13.43 -2.78
N LYS A 25 -17.47 -13.89 -1.80
CA LYS A 25 -17.62 -15.23 -1.21
C LYS A 25 -18.96 -15.43 -0.48
N GLU A 26 -19.60 -14.34 -0.06
CA GLU A 26 -20.91 -14.35 0.61
C GLU A 26 -22.07 -14.48 -0.38
N LEU A 27 -21.80 -14.40 -1.68
CA LEU A 27 -22.83 -14.59 -2.71
C LEU A 27 -23.26 -16.06 -2.76
N SER A 28 -24.50 -16.31 -3.15
CA SER A 28 -25.01 -17.68 -3.32
C SER A 28 -24.69 -18.25 -4.70
N GLY A 29 -24.65 -19.58 -4.80
CA GLY A 29 -24.51 -20.30 -6.06
C GLY A 29 -23.07 -20.38 -6.56
N TYR A 30 -22.90 -20.72 -7.84
CA TYR A 30 -21.60 -21.08 -8.42
C TYR A 30 -20.53 -19.99 -8.24
N TYR A 31 -20.91 -18.72 -8.38
CA TYR A 31 -19.96 -17.61 -8.24
C TYR A 31 -19.44 -17.48 -6.81
N GLY A 32 -20.32 -17.56 -5.81
CA GLY A 32 -19.92 -17.53 -4.41
C GLY A 32 -19.02 -18.71 -4.03
N GLU A 33 -19.30 -19.90 -4.55
CA GLU A 33 -18.46 -21.08 -4.35
C GLU A 33 -17.04 -20.88 -4.92
N ILE A 34 -16.91 -20.34 -6.14
CA ILE A 34 -15.61 -20.02 -6.73
C ILE A 34 -14.90 -18.94 -5.91
N SER A 35 -15.58 -17.84 -5.58
CA SER A 35 -14.99 -16.75 -4.81
C SER A 35 -14.51 -17.23 -3.44
N HIS A 36 -15.31 -18.04 -2.76
CA HIS A 36 -14.94 -18.64 -1.48
C HIS A 36 -13.74 -19.59 -1.61
N PHE A 37 -13.70 -20.43 -2.65
CA PHE A 37 -12.55 -21.28 -2.92
C PHE A 37 -11.30 -20.47 -3.27
N ALA A 38 -11.45 -19.44 -4.10
CA ALA A 38 -10.36 -18.58 -4.51
C ALA A 38 -9.77 -17.81 -3.33
N PHE A 39 -10.64 -17.22 -2.52
CA PHE A 39 -10.34 -16.57 -1.25
C PHE A 39 -9.52 -17.50 -0.35
N LYS A 40 -10.06 -18.68 -0.01
CA LYS A 40 -9.40 -19.64 0.91
C LYS A 40 -8.02 -20.13 0.48
N HIS A 41 -7.73 -20.14 -0.82
CA HIS A 41 -6.47 -20.64 -1.34
C HIS A 41 -5.56 -19.52 -1.84
N ARG A 42 -6.00 -18.26 -1.77
CA ARG A 42 -5.14 -17.12 -2.14
C ARG A 42 -3.98 -17.08 -1.16
N ALA A 43 -2.79 -16.89 -1.72
CA ALA A 43 -1.57 -16.85 -0.95
C ALA A 43 -0.63 -15.80 -1.52
N GLU A 44 0.29 -15.37 -0.67
CA GLU A 44 1.42 -14.52 -0.99
C GLU A 44 2.70 -15.33 -0.80
N TYR A 45 3.69 -15.10 -1.65
CA TYR A 45 5.01 -15.66 -1.49
C TYR A 45 5.98 -14.55 -1.11
N SER A 46 6.70 -14.72 0.00
CA SER A 46 7.68 -13.75 0.46
C SER A 46 9.03 -14.43 0.64
N VAL A 47 10.10 -13.74 0.26
CA VAL A 47 11.44 -14.31 0.28
C VAL A 47 12.51 -13.25 0.45
N ASP A 48 13.59 -13.59 1.16
CA ASP A 48 14.81 -12.78 1.20
C ASP A 48 15.77 -13.23 0.10
N VAL A 49 16.33 -12.28 -0.62
CA VAL A 49 17.43 -12.53 -1.55
C VAL A 49 18.66 -11.84 -1.02
N ALA A 50 19.67 -12.62 -0.68
CA ALA A 50 20.93 -12.14 -0.16
C ALA A 50 22.06 -12.99 -0.72
N ASP A 51 23.13 -12.34 -1.13
CA ASP A 51 24.31 -12.89 -1.76
C ASP A 51 24.02 -13.61 -3.09
N GLY A 52 22.96 -13.20 -3.80
CA GLY A 52 22.47 -13.94 -4.97
C GLY A 52 21.94 -15.33 -4.61
N ILE A 53 21.40 -15.50 -3.39
CA ILE A 53 20.81 -16.74 -2.90
C ILE A 53 19.43 -16.46 -2.31
N GLU A 54 18.48 -17.34 -2.60
CA GLU A 54 17.14 -17.35 -2.00
C GLU A 54 17.23 -17.85 -0.55
N LYS A 55 16.79 -17.02 0.41
CA LYS A 55 16.79 -17.30 1.86
C LYS A 55 15.38 -17.12 2.42
N HIS A 56 15.02 -17.95 3.38
CA HIS A 56 13.79 -17.82 4.18
C HIS A 56 12.48 -17.68 3.38
N GLY A 57 12.38 -18.28 2.19
CA GLY A 57 11.15 -18.24 1.39
C GLY A 57 9.98 -18.94 2.09
N TYR A 58 8.80 -18.33 2.03
CA TYR A 58 7.58 -18.91 2.57
C TYR A 58 6.34 -18.47 1.79
N LEU A 59 5.31 -19.30 1.82
CA LEU A 59 3.96 -18.91 1.41
C LEU A 59 3.15 -18.56 2.65
N SER A 60 2.42 -17.46 2.60
CA SER A 60 1.40 -17.09 3.59
C SER A 60 0.03 -17.14 2.92
N TYR A 61 -0.94 -17.81 3.54
CA TYR A 61 -2.31 -17.74 3.04
C TYR A 61 -2.96 -16.44 3.51
N ASP A 62 -3.58 -15.68 2.61
CA ASP A 62 -4.29 -14.45 2.98
C ASP A 62 -5.45 -14.73 3.97
N CYS A 63 -5.91 -15.99 4.01
CA CYS A 63 -7.03 -16.45 4.82
C CYS A 63 -6.57 -17.32 5.99
N GLY A 64 -5.96 -16.68 6.99
CA GLY A 64 -5.55 -17.32 8.24
C GLY A 64 -4.05 -17.24 8.48
N ASP A 65 -3.60 -17.70 9.64
CA ASP A 65 -2.20 -17.55 10.06
C ASP A 65 -1.31 -18.71 9.57
N GLN A 66 -1.70 -19.38 8.47
CA GLN A 66 -0.98 -20.53 7.97
C GLN A 66 0.16 -20.10 7.06
N GLU A 67 1.36 -20.55 7.40
CA GLU A 67 2.56 -20.41 6.57
C GLU A 67 3.06 -21.77 6.09
N VAL A 68 3.62 -21.81 4.89
CA VAL A 68 4.34 -22.96 4.33
C VAL A 68 5.78 -22.57 4.06
N ARG A 69 6.71 -23.24 4.75
CA ARG A 69 8.16 -22.97 4.66
C ARG A 69 8.95 -24.08 4.00
N GLU A 70 8.38 -25.28 3.90
CA GLU A 70 9.05 -26.43 3.29
C GLU A 70 9.16 -26.24 1.77
N PRO A 71 10.37 -26.26 1.18
CA PRO A 71 10.56 -25.98 -0.24
C PRO A 71 9.77 -26.91 -1.17
N GLU A 72 9.63 -28.19 -0.83
CA GLU A 72 8.87 -29.16 -1.60
C GLU A 72 7.37 -28.82 -1.64
N GLU A 73 6.84 -28.32 -0.53
CA GLU A 73 5.44 -27.90 -0.44
C GLU A 73 5.19 -26.60 -1.20
N ILE A 74 6.11 -25.63 -1.09
CA ILE A 74 6.08 -24.38 -1.88
C ILE A 74 6.14 -24.70 -3.37
N GLU A 75 6.95 -25.69 -3.77
CA GLU A 75 7.07 -26.06 -5.17
C GLU A 75 5.82 -26.78 -5.69
N ALA A 76 5.22 -27.65 -4.88
CA ALA A 76 3.96 -28.30 -5.19
C ALA A 76 2.75 -27.36 -5.17
N PHE A 77 2.85 -26.19 -4.50
CA PHE A 77 1.75 -25.25 -4.39
C PHE A 77 1.31 -24.71 -5.77
N PRO A 78 0.01 -24.65 -6.09
CA PRO A 78 -0.40 -24.27 -7.44
C PRO A 78 -0.22 -22.77 -7.67
N LYS A 79 0.72 -22.41 -8.55
CA LYS A 79 1.22 -21.04 -8.75
C LYS A 79 0.16 -19.99 -9.13
N LYS A 80 -0.99 -20.42 -9.69
CA LYS A 80 -2.13 -19.53 -10.00
C LYS A 80 -2.84 -18.95 -8.76
N PHE A 81 -2.57 -19.52 -7.59
CA PHE A 81 -3.10 -19.06 -6.31
C PHE A 81 -2.18 -18.09 -5.60
N VAL A 82 -0.90 -18.01 -6.02
CA VAL A 82 0.06 -17.05 -5.51
C VAL A 82 -0.20 -15.72 -6.19
N HIS A 83 -0.85 -14.80 -5.49
CA HIS A 83 -1.27 -13.54 -6.07
C HIS A 83 -0.17 -12.50 -6.04
N THR A 84 0.54 -12.40 -4.92
CA THR A 84 1.63 -11.44 -4.73
C THR A 84 2.92 -12.20 -4.41
N VAL A 85 4.02 -11.70 -4.96
CA VAL A 85 5.37 -12.19 -4.72
C VAL A 85 6.20 -11.02 -4.25
N THR A 86 6.58 -11.04 -2.97
CA THR A 86 7.44 -10.03 -2.35
C THR A 86 8.88 -10.53 -2.30
N ILE A 87 9.78 -9.82 -2.98
CA ILE A 87 11.20 -10.13 -3.04
C ILE A 87 11.96 -9.08 -2.23
N ASN A 88 12.48 -9.49 -1.08
CA ASN A 88 13.23 -8.63 -0.16
C ASN A 88 14.72 -8.69 -0.52
N LEU A 89 15.21 -7.69 -1.24
CA LEU A 89 16.59 -7.58 -1.71
C LEU A 89 17.47 -7.02 -0.59
N LYS A 90 18.31 -7.86 0.01
CA LYS A 90 19.23 -7.47 1.10
C LYS A 90 20.56 -6.91 0.59
N ASP A 91 20.86 -7.09 -0.68
CA ASP A 91 22.03 -6.54 -1.36
C ASP A 91 21.77 -6.37 -2.87
N ALA A 92 22.67 -5.65 -3.54
CA ALA A 92 22.58 -5.37 -4.97
C ALA A 92 23.32 -6.41 -5.85
N LYS A 93 23.41 -7.67 -5.43
CA LYS A 93 24.08 -8.71 -6.23
C LYS A 93 23.19 -9.25 -7.36
N ASP A 94 23.68 -10.28 -8.05
CA ASP A 94 23.10 -10.84 -9.26
C ASP A 94 21.60 -11.17 -9.14
N GLU A 95 20.81 -10.57 -10.03
CA GLU A 95 19.35 -10.71 -10.12
C GLU A 95 18.87 -12.03 -10.71
N ASN A 96 19.77 -12.97 -11.00
CA ASN A 96 19.41 -14.29 -11.49
C ASN A 96 18.42 -15.01 -10.57
N VAL A 97 18.51 -14.80 -9.25
CA VAL A 97 17.56 -15.36 -8.27
C VAL A 97 16.18 -14.72 -8.43
N SER A 98 16.10 -13.38 -8.45
CA SER A 98 14.86 -12.63 -8.68
C SER A 98 14.18 -13.08 -9.98
N ARG A 99 14.95 -13.26 -11.06
CA ARG A 99 14.45 -13.78 -12.34
C ARG A 99 13.93 -15.21 -12.25
N ALA A 100 14.57 -16.07 -11.46
CA ALA A 100 14.11 -17.43 -11.23
C ALA A 100 12.80 -17.46 -10.44
N ILE A 101 12.65 -16.60 -9.42
CA ILE A 101 11.42 -16.45 -8.63
C ILE A 101 10.27 -15.95 -9.51
N VAL A 102 10.50 -14.92 -10.33
CA VAL A 102 9.50 -14.41 -11.30
C VAL A 102 9.03 -15.52 -12.25
N ARG A 103 9.94 -16.35 -12.76
CA ARG A 103 9.59 -17.50 -13.61
C ARG A 103 8.82 -18.59 -12.86
N ARG A 104 9.10 -18.77 -11.56
CA ARG A 104 8.41 -19.76 -10.70
C ARG A 104 6.96 -19.36 -10.44
N PHE A 105 6.67 -18.06 -10.35
CA PHE A 105 5.34 -17.52 -10.07
C PHE A 105 4.86 -16.55 -11.16
N PRO A 106 4.62 -17.02 -12.39
CA PRO A 106 4.41 -16.15 -13.56
C PRO A 106 3.05 -15.42 -13.59
N TYR A 107 2.15 -15.73 -12.66
CA TYR A 107 0.81 -15.15 -12.59
C TYR A 107 0.66 -14.10 -11.49
N SER A 108 1.73 -13.81 -10.76
CA SER A 108 1.69 -12.93 -9.60
C SER A 108 1.92 -11.47 -9.99
N TYR A 109 1.52 -10.58 -9.08
CA TYR A 109 2.09 -9.25 -8.95
C TYR A 109 3.40 -9.35 -8.19
N TYR A 110 4.31 -8.44 -8.47
CA TYR A 110 5.65 -8.45 -7.90
C TYR A 110 5.89 -7.17 -7.12
N ASP A 111 6.27 -7.36 -5.87
CA ASP A 111 6.76 -6.32 -4.99
C ASP A 111 8.24 -6.51 -4.73
N PHE A 112 9.00 -5.43 -4.78
CA PHE A 112 10.41 -5.44 -4.44
C PHE A 112 10.66 -4.56 -3.24
N VAL A 113 11.30 -5.11 -2.21
CA VAL A 113 11.72 -4.36 -1.03
C VAL A 113 13.24 -4.27 -1.03
N HIS A 114 13.76 -3.07 -1.26
CA HIS A 114 15.20 -2.80 -1.24
C HIS A 114 15.63 -2.44 0.18
N HIS A 115 16.33 -3.37 0.83
CA HIS A 115 16.99 -3.18 2.11
C HIS A 115 18.46 -2.78 1.99
N SER A 116 18.85 -2.29 0.81
CA SER A 116 20.20 -1.85 0.53
C SER A 116 20.13 -0.50 -0.19
N SER A 117 21.06 0.38 0.15
CA SER A 117 21.30 1.63 -0.57
C SER A 117 21.66 1.48 -2.05
N SER A 118 22.03 0.26 -2.49
CA SER A 118 22.46 0.01 -3.87
C SER A 118 21.38 -0.65 -4.72
N ILE A 119 21.33 -0.27 -6.00
CA ILE A 119 20.50 -0.89 -7.05
C ILE A 119 21.40 -1.14 -8.25
N ASN A 120 21.31 -2.31 -8.88
CA ASN A 120 22.10 -2.64 -10.07
C ASN A 120 21.27 -2.52 -11.37
N GLU A 121 21.96 -2.45 -12.51
CA GLU A 121 21.29 -2.34 -13.82
C GLU A 121 20.45 -3.56 -14.18
N ALA A 122 20.89 -4.76 -13.76
CA ALA A 122 20.18 -6.00 -14.05
C ALA A 122 18.80 -6.05 -13.38
N TRP A 123 18.63 -5.37 -12.24
CA TRP A 123 17.37 -5.24 -11.52
C TRP A 123 16.45 -4.28 -12.25
N VAL A 124 16.96 -3.12 -12.68
CA VAL A 124 16.19 -2.17 -13.49
C VAL A 124 15.68 -2.87 -14.76
N ASP A 125 16.53 -3.60 -15.47
CA ASP A 125 16.13 -4.38 -16.64
C ASP A 125 15.05 -5.43 -16.33
N LEU A 126 15.14 -6.08 -15.16
CA LEU A 126 14.10 -6.99 -14.69
C LEU A 126 12.79 -6.23 -14.47
N ALA A 127 12.80 -5.17 -13.65
CA ALA A 127 11.64 -4.35 -13.34
C ALA A 127 10.93 -3.85 -14.61
N TYR A 128 11.68 -3.38 -15.62
CA TYR A 128 11.12 -2.97 -16.92
C TYR A 128 10.44 -4.11 -17.69
N SER A 129 10.96 -5.33 -17.57
CA SER A 129 10.44 -6.52 -18.25
C SER A 129 9.17 -7.09 -17.60
N LEU A 130 8.90 -6.73 -16.35
CA LEU A 130 7.71 -7.20 -15.64
C LEU A 130 6.45 -6.51 -16.19
N LYS A 131 5.41 -7.32 -16.40
CA LYS A 131 4.08 -6.84 -16.78
C LYS A 131 3.22 -6.44 -15.59
N ARG A 132 3.63 -6.85 -14.38
CA ARG A 132 2.87 -6.77 -13.13
C ARG A 132 3.78 -6.37 -11.96
N LEU A 133 4.62 -5.35 -12.20
CA LEU A 133 5.32 -4.68 -11.10
C LEU A 133 4.26 -3.85 -10.38
N GLU A 134 4.06 -4.11 -9.10
CA GLU A 134 3.02 -3.44 -8.30
C GLU A 134 3.69 -2.40 -7.41
N THR A 135 4.49 -2.83 -6.43
CA THR A 135 5.15 -1.94 -5.48
C THR A 135 6.66 -2.04 -5.53
N VAL A 136 7.34 -0.90 -5.40
CA VAL A 136 8.75 -0.87 -5.02
C VAL A 136 8.84 -0.16 -3.67
N THR A 137 9.49 -0.80 -2.71
CA THR A 137 9.74 -0.28 -1.37
C THR A 137 11.23 0.00 -1.21
N ILE A 138 11.60 1.21 -0.81
CA ILE A 138 12.98 1.59 -0.51
C ILE A 138 13.11 1.83 0.99
N THR A 139 13.93 1.03 1.69
CA THR A 139 14.06 1.14 3.15
C THR A 139 15.33 1.86 3.61
N GLU A 140 16.26 2.13 2.70
CA GLU A 140 17.52 2.83 2.99
C GLU A 140 17.77 3.93 1.96
N GLU A 141 18.49 4.97 2.36
CA GLU A 141 18.94 6.04 1.46
C GLU A 141 19.75 5.46 0.29
N LEU A 142 19.30 5.73 -0.94
CA LEU A 142 19.97 5.23 -2.13
C LEU A 142 21.27 5.99 -2.40
N ASP A 143 22.33 5.27 -2.76
CA ASP A 143 23.56 5.88 -3.23
C ASP A 143 23.36 6.59 -4.60
N ASP A 144 24.29 7.48 -4.99
CA ASP A 144 24.16 8.28 -6.21
C ASP A 144 23.96 7.44 -7.48
N ASP A 145 24.60 6.28 -7.56
CA ASP A 145 24.51 5.38 -8.71
C ASP A 145 23.14 4.68 -8.73
N ALA A 146 22.68 4.20 -7.59
CA ALA A 146 21.37 3.58 -7.39
C ALA A 146 20.25 4.58 -7.65
N LEU A 147 20.36 5.81 -7.15
CA LEU A 147 19.42 6.89 -7.38
C LEU A 147 19.31 7.23 -8.89
N ARG A 148 20.44 7.29 -9.59
CA ARG A 148 20.47 7.47 -11.05
C ARG A 148 19.74 6.34 -11.78
N LEU A 149 19.89 5.10 -11.32
CA LEU A 149 19.22 3.94 -11.90
C LEU A 149 17.73 3.91 -11.57
N PHE A 150 17.34 4.25 -10.35
CA PHE A 150 15.94 4.39 -9.95
C PHE A 150 15.23 5.50 -10.74
N ARG A 151 15.91 6.63 -10.99
CA ARG A 151 15.39 7.69 -11.89
C ARG A 151 15.10 7.19 -13.30
N LYS A 152 15.86 6.21 -13.83
CA LYS A 152 15.53 5.59 -15.12
C LYS A 152 14.15 4.92 -15.02
N LEU A 153 13.92 4.09 -14.00
CA LEU A 153 12.65 3.39 -13.79
C LEU A 153 11.46 4.35 -13.67
N VAL A 154 11.63 5.44 -12.92
CA VAL A 154 10.64 6.51 -12.78
C VAL A 154 10.37 7.17 -14.12
N THR A 155 11.41 7.57 -14.86
CA THR A 155 11.26 8.16 -16.21
C THR A 155 10.60 7.19 -17.20
N GLY A 156 10.79 5.88 -16.99
CA GLY A 156 10.14 4.82 -17.76
C GLY A 156 8.65 4.62 -17.48
N GLN A 157 8.08 5.35 -16.51
CA GLN A 157 6.66 5.26 -16.15
C GLN A 157 6.22 3.83 -15.80
N LYS A 158 7.07 3.10 -15.08
CA LYS A 158 6.82 1.69 -14.71
C LYS A 158 6.19 1.50 -13.35
N LEU A 159 6.25 2.51 -12.50
CA LEU A 159 5.76 2.44 -11.13
C LEU A 159 4.32 2.96 -11.05
N THR A 160 3.47 2.18 -10.40
CA THR A 160 2.13 2.58 -9.98
C THR A 160 2.10 2.92 -8.49
N TRP A 161 2.94 2.26 -7.69
CA TRP A 161 3.10 2.48 -6.25
C TRP A 161 4.58 2.53 -5.87
N LEU A 162 4.94 3.49 -5.03
CA LEU A 162 6.22 3.58 -4.34
C LEU A 162 5.99 3.67 -2.83
N ALA A 163 6.64 2.80 -2.07
CA ALA A 163 6.77 2.94 -0.62
C ALA A 163 8.20 3.36 -0.29
N MET A 164 8.39 4.28 0.63
CA MET A 164 9.71 4.70 1.07
C MET A 164 9.73 4.87 2.58
N HIS A 165 10.77 4.34 3.22
CA HIS A 165 11.00 4.63 4.62
C HIS A 165 11.47 6.07 4.79
N VAL A 166 11.09 6.73 5.88
CA VAL A 166 11.51 8.11 6.17
C VAL A 166 13.03 8.25 6.18
N GLU A 167 13.76 7.21 6.61
CA GLU A 167 15.22 7.19 6.62
C GLU A 167 15.84 7.14 5.21
N ALA A 168 15.04 6.82 4.19
CA ALA A 168 15.45 6.86 2.79
C ALA A 168 15.05 8.17 2.09
N CYS A 169 14.27 9.04 2.75
CA CYS A 169 13.88 10.34 2.24
C CYS A 169 15.01 11.36 2.44
N ASN A 170 15.44 11.97 1.34
CA ASN A 170 16.32 13.14 1.31
C ASN A 170 15.90 14.09 0.17
N ASP A 171 16.57 15.24 0.07
CA ASP A 171 16.32 16.24 -0.99
C ASP A 171 16.36 15.63 -2.40
N SER A 172 17.24 14.66 -2.63
CA SER A 172 17.46 14.05 -3.96
C SER A 172 16.39 13.03 -4.34
N THR A 173 15.79 12.34 -3.37
CA THR A 173 14.61 11.48 -3.56
C THR A 173 13.32 12.29 -3.63
N MET A 174 13.26 13.44 -2.95
CA MET A 174 12.09 14.33 -2.99
C MET A 174 11.79 14.82 -4.43
N ASP A 175 12.83 15.19 -5.19
CA ASP A 175 12.71 15.50 -6.62
C ASP A 175 12.13 14.33 -7.44
N ILE A 176 12.45 13.10 -7.05
CA ILE A 176 11.91 11.89 -7.69
C ILE A 176 10.44 11.74 -7.35
N PHE A 177 10.03 11.93 -6.09
CA PHE A 177 8.63 11.87 -5.68
C PHE A 177 7.78 12.88 -6.45
N LYS A 178 8.23 14.13 -6.54
CA LYS A 178 7.54 15.19 -7.31
C LYS A 178 7.36 14.80 -8.77
N THR A 179 8.42 14.26 -9.38
CA THR A 179 8.38 13.76 -10.76
C THR A 179 7.41 12.61 -10.91
N LEU A 180 7.44 11.64 -10.00
CA LEU A 180 6.62 10.43 -10.00
C LEU A 180 5.13 10.75 -9.77
N LEU A 181 4.82 11.63 -8.81
CA LEU A 181 3.49 12.14 -8.53
C LEU A 181 2.87 12.86 -9.73
N CYS A 182 3.66 13.39 -10.67
CA CYS A 182 3.12 14.01 -11.89
C CYS A 182 2.83 13.03 -13.03
N GLN A 183 3.08 11.72 -12.87
CA GLN A 183 2.92 10.75 -13.96
C GLN A 183 1.53 10.11 -13.95
N ASP A 184 0.86 10.05 -15.09
CA ASP A 184 -0.54 9.58 -15.19
C ASP A 184 -0.77 8.18 -14.61
N GLN A 185 0.19 7.27 -14.75
CA GLN A 185 0.05 5.89 -14.26
C GLN A 185 0.33 5.73 -12.77
N PHE A 186 0.98 6.71 -12.13
CA PHE A 186 1.32 6.63 -10.71
C PHE A 186 0.10 6.93 -9.85
N GLN A 187 -0.13 6.11 -8.82
CA GLN A 187 -1.34 6.13 -8.01
C GLN A 187 -1.07 6.51 -6.56
N GLU A 188 -0.05 5.89 -5.94
CA GLU A 188 0.15 6.03 -4.49
C GLU A 188 1.62 6.15 -4.10
N LEU A 189 1.90 7.14 -3.26
CA LEU A 189 3.15 7.27 -2.51
C LEU A 189 2.88 6.93 -1.05
N ASP A 190 3.62 5.97 -0.50
CA ASP A 190 3.55 5.57 0.89
C ASP A 190 4.85 5.94 1.61
N ILE A 191 4.76 6.72 2.68
CA ILE A 191 5.91 7.07 3.52
C ILE A 191 5.76 6.33 4.83
N VAL A 192 6.74 5.48 5.13
CA VAL A 192 6.73 4.58 6.27
C VAL A 192 7.76 5.05 7.30
N ASN A 193 7.31 5.24 8.52
CA ASN A 193 8.15 5.63 9.63
C ASN A 193 8.24 4.50 10.65
N GLU A 194 9.45 3.95 10.82
CA GLU A 194 9.69 2.88 11.80
C GLU A 194 10.45 3.40 13.04
N ILE A 195 11.45 4.28 12.87
CA ILE A 195 12.46 4.53 13.91
C ILE A 195 12.52 5.98 14.41
N THR A 196 12.34 6.99 13.56
CA THR A 196 12.53 8.41 13.92
C THR A 196 11.25 9.23 14.09
N GLU A 197 11.22 10.25 14.94
CA GLU A 197 10.09 11.20 14.93
C GLU A 197 9.91 11.76 13.52
N TRP A 198 8.67 11.96 13.08
CA TRP A 198 8.39 12.53 11.77
C TRP A 198 9.06 13.90 11.67
N ASP A 199 9.85 14.11 10.62
CA ASP A 199 10.23 15.46 10.23
C ASP A 199 9.06 16.05 9.44
N ASP A 200 8.42 17.06 10.00
CA ASP A 200 7.32 17.76 9.35
C ASP A 200 7.78 18.38 8.02
N VAL A 201 9.08 18.61 7.80
CA VAL A 201 9.63 19.25 6.60
C VAL A 201 9.29 18.45 5.33
N ASP A 202 9.52 17.14 5.30
CA ASP A 202 9.31 16.32 4.10
C ASP A 202 7.83 16.26 3.70
N ILE A 203 6.94 16.10 4.69
CA ILE A 203 5.49 16.06 4.47
C ILE A 203 5.00 17.44 4.00
N CYS A 204 5.45 18.52 4.66
CA CYS A 204 5.12 19.89 4.25
C CYS A 204 5.52 20.14 2.80
N GLU A 205 6.71 19.70 2.38
CA GLU A 205 7.19 19.90 1.01
C GLU A 205 6.31 19.18 -0.02
N ILE A 206 5.82 17.97 0.27
CA ILE A 206 4.89 17.25 -0.61
C ILE A 206 3.53 17.95 -0.68
N LEU A 207 3.02 18.45 0.45
CA LEU A 207 1.76 19.18 0.50
C LEU A 207 1.84 20.56 -0.19
N GLU A 208 2.97 21.26 -0.06
CA GLU A 208 3.27 22.48 -0.79
C GLU A 208 3.33 22.19 -2.30
N PHE A 209 4.04 21.14 -2.71
CA PHE A 209 4.10 20.72 -4.10
C PHE A 209 2.72 20.38 -4.67
N TRP A 210 1.87 19.72 -3.88
CA TRP A 210 0.47 19.49 -4.26
C TRP A 210 -0.29 20.80 -4.46
N SER A 211 -0.11 21.78 -3.56
CA SER A 211 -0.80 23.07 -3.70
C SER A 211 -0.49 23.74 -5.04
N GLU A 212 0.74 23.60 -5.53
CA GLU A 212 1.22 24.13 -6.80
C GLU A 212 0.79 23.30 -8.03
N ASN A 213 0.50 22.01 -7.85
CA ASN A 213 0.28 21.04 -8.94
C ASN A 213 -1.02 20.22 -8.82
N ASN A 214 -2.00 20.70 -8.05
CA ASN A 214 -3.20 19.95 -7.66
C ASN A 214 -3.89 19.20 -8.82
N GLU A 215 -4.09 19.85 -9.98
CA GLU A 215 -4.70 19.22 -11.17
C GLU A 215 -3.96 17.97 -11.66
N LYS A 216 -2.62 17.97 -11.59
CA LYS A 216 -1.81 16.80 -11.99
C LYS A 216 -1.82 15.71 -10.94
N LEU A 217 -2.07 16.07 -9.68
CA LEU A 217 -2.06 15.14 -8.57
C LEU A 217 -3.44 14.55 -8.29
N ARG A 218 -4.49 15.08 -8.91
CA ARG A 218 -5.85 14.58 -8.77
C ARG A 218 -5.93 13.08 -9.02
N GLY A 219 -6.62 12.37 -8.12
CA GLY A 219 -6.77 10.91 -8.18
C GLY A 219 -5.66 10.12 -7.47
N LYS A 220 -4.60 10.78 -7.00
CA LYS A 220 -3.46 10.14 -6.32
C LYS A 220 -3.62 10.16 -4.81
N ALA A 221 -2.88 9.26 -4.17
CA ALA A 221 -2.84 9.10 -2.73
C ALA A 221 -1.43 9.34 -2.18
N LEU A 222 -1.38 9.95 -1.00
CA LEU A 222 -0.23 9.94 -0.11
C LEU A 222 -0.66 9.20 1.17
N VAL A 223 0.06 8.14 1.52
CA VAL A 223 -0.15 7.38 2.76
C VAL A 223 1.05 7.64 3.68
N LEU A 224 0.76 7.90 4.95
CA LEU A 224 1.74 8.12 6.01
C LEU A 224 1.51 7.06 7.07
N GLN A 225 2.49 6.19 7.32
CA GLN A 225 2.41 5.12 8.30
C GLN A 225 3.44 5.31 9.41
N ASP A 226 3.00 5.38 10.66
CA ASP A 226 3.86 5.32 11.83
C ASP A 226 3.72 3.93 12.47
N LYS A 227 4.76 3.10 12.37
CA LYS A 227 4.74 1.77 12.97
C LYS A 227 5.01 1.78 14.48
N ARG A 228 5.26 2.94 15.10
CA ARG A 228 5.43 3.03 16.55
C ARG A 228 4.09 3.08 17.26
N LYS A 229 3.99 2.32 18.35
CA LYS A 229 2.79 2.27 19.18
C LYS A 229 2.61 3.47 20.12
N THR A 230 3.57 4.38 20.21
CA THR A 230 3.65 5.33 21.35
C THR A 230 3.99 6.79 21.01
N SER A 231 4.18 7.15 19.75
CA SER A 231 4.42 8.56 19.38
C SER A 231 3.11 9.34 19.48
N THR A 232 3.05 10.30 20.41
CA THR A 232 2.05 11.37 20.32
C THR A 232 2.64 12.41 19.38
N LEU A 233 1.93 12.76 18.30
CA LEU A 233 2.38 13.83 17.39
C LEU A 233 2.68 15.10 18.21
N PRO A 234 3.81 15.80 17.95
CA PRO A 234 4.19 17.00 18.69
C PRO A 234 3.02 17.97 18.75
N GLY A 235 2.68 18.44 19.96
CA GLY A 235 1.50 19.25 20.25
C GLY A 235 1.55 20.68 19.72
N ASN A 236 2.03 20.91 18.50
CA ASN A 236 1.83 22.18 17.84
C ASN A 236 0.33 22.35 17.59
N GLN A 237 -0.23 23.30 18.32
CA GLN A 237 -1.63 23.64 18.43
C GLN A 237 -2.13 24.36 17.17
N PHE A 238 -1.87 23.79 16.00
CA PHE A 238 -2.61 24.18 14.81
C PHE A 238 -4.05 23.69 14.98
N ASP A 239 -4.99 24.60 14.76
CA ASP A 239 -6.40 24.29 14.73
C ASP A 239 -6.75 23.53 13.43
N ILE A 240 -6.14 22.37 13.22
CA ILE A 240 -6.53 21.41 12.17
C ILE A 240 -8.04 21.14 12.26
N GLU A 241 -8.60 21.15 13.47
CA GLU A 241 -10.03 21.03 13.73
C GLU A 241 -10.86 22.14 13.08
N ASN A 242 -10.29 23.33 12.88
CA ASN A 242 -10.93 24.44 12.20
C ASN A 242 -10.70 24.41 10.67
N ALA A 243 -9.62 23.77 10.20
CA ALA A 243 -9.29 23.69 8.78
C ALA A 243 -10.00 22.53 8.05
N LEU A 244 -10.27 21.44 8.76
CA LEU A 244 -10.87 20.24 8.18
C LEU A 244 -12.36 20.14 8.50
N THR A 245 -13.16 19.83 7.48
CA THR A 245 -14.60 19.60 7.65
C THR A 245 -14.95 18.14 7.33
N PRO A 246 -15.87 17.49 8.06
CA PRO A 246 -16.34 16.16 7.69
C PRO A 246 -17.01 16.17 6.32
N CYS A 247 -16.70 15.20 5.48
CA CYS A 247 -17.35 15.03 4.18
C CYS A 247 -18.84 14.66 4.33
N SER A 248 -19.65 15.16 3.40
CA SER A 248 -21.03 14.73 3.22
C SER A 248 -21.12 13.27 2.72
N LYS A 249 -22.32 12.70 2.72
CA LYS A 249 -22.56 11.33 2.25
C LYS A 249 -22.30 11.22 0.74
N GLU A 250 -22.68 12.25 0.00
CA GLU A 250 -22.50 12.38 -1.45
C GLU A 250 -21.01 12.49 -1.79
N GLU A 251 -20.24 13.29 -1.06
CA GLU A 251 -18.78 13.36 -1.20
C GLU A 251 -18.13 12.02 -0.87
N CYS A 252 -18.53 11.34 0.21
CA CYS A 252 -18.01 10.00 0.52
C CYS A 252 -18.28 8.99 -0.60
N HIS A 253 -19.45 9.07 -1.25
CA HIS A 253 -19.76 8.23 -2.40
C HIS A 253 -18.91 8.59 -3.63
N PHE A 254 -18.72 9.89 -3.89
CA PHE A 254 -17.83 10.37 -4.94
C PHE A 254 -16.41 9.85 -4.72
N ILE A 255 -15.84 10.03 -3.53
CA ILE A 255 -14.49 9.56 -3.17
C ILE A 255 -14.36 8.06 -3.42
N LYS A 256 -15.34 7.26 -2.95
CA LYS A 256 -15.32 5.80 -3.19
C LYS A 256 -15.39 5.41 -4.66
N THR A 257 -16.04 6.23 -5.48
CA THR A 257 -16.16 5.96 -6.92
C THR A 257 -14.89 6.36 -7.65
N GLU A 258 -14.35 7.53 -7.33
CA GLU A 258 -13.19 8.12 -8.01
C GLU A 258 -11.87 7.45 -7.58
N TYR A 259 -11.73 7.10 -6.29
CA TYR A 259 -10.50 6.58 -5.69
C TYR A 259 -10.58 5.10 -5.33
N ASN A 260 -11.57 4.33 -5.83
CA ASN A 260 -11.82 2.95 -5.36
C ASN A 260 -10.57 2.05 -5.31
N GLY A 261 -9.66 2.20 -6.29
CA GLY A 261 -8.41 1.44 -6.37
C GLY A 261 -7.31 1.87 -5.41
N ASN A 262 -7.41 3.10 -4.87
CA ASN A 262 -6.39 3.75 -4.04
C ASN A 262 -6.89 3.97 -2.61
N LEU A 263 -8.04 3.44 -2.22
CA LEU A 263 -8.54 3.63 -0.86
C LEU A 263 -7.83 2.68 0.09
N PHE A 264 -7.11 3.26 1.05
CA PHE A 264 -6.54 2.49 2.14
C PHE A 264 -7.66 1.91 3.01
N THR A 265 -7.38 0.78 3.63
CA THR A 265 -8.31 0.07 4.49
C THR A 265 -7.79 0.04 5.91
N PHE A 266 -8.68 0.28 6.85
CA PHE A 266 -8.38 0.52 8.26
C PHE A 266 -9.11 -0.49 9.12
N GLU A 267 -8.60 -0.82 10.31
CA GLU A 267 -9.30 -1.64 11.28
C GLU A 267 -10.51 -0.88 11.84
N LYS A 268 -10.28 0.39 12.19
CA LYS A 268 -11.29 1.36 12.65
C LYS A 268 -11.10 2.69 11.94
N PRO A 269 -11.63 2.86 10.72
CA PRO A 269 -11.45 4.10 9.98
C PRO A 269 -12.19 5.27 10.62
N SER A 270 -11.60 6.45 10.47
CA SER A 270 -12.30 7.72 10.59
C SER A 270 -13.37 7.87 9.49
N CYS A 271 -14.21 8.91 9.59
CA CYS A 271 -14.88 9.40 8.40
C CYS A 271 -13.88 10.11 7.45
N PHE A 272 -14.29 10.38 6.22
CA PHE A 272 -13.52 11.30 5.36
C PHE A 272 -13.66 12.73 5.87
N TYR A 273 -12.56 13.42 5.96
CA TYR A 273 -12.47 14.86 6.16
C TYR A 273 -12.01 15.51 4.87
N LYS A 274 -12.35 16.77 4.65
CA LYS A 274 -11.85 17.56 3.54
C LYS A 274 -11.22 18.85 4.02
N PHE A 275 -10.15 19.23 3.34
CA PHE A 275 -9.66 20.59 3.27
C PHE A 275 -10.12 21.19 1.94
N GLU A 276 -10.55 22.44 1.96
CA GLU A 276 -11.02 23.15 0.77
C GLU A 276 -10.58 24.61 0.87
N GLU A 277 -9.78 25.05 -0.10
CA GLU A 277 -9.36 26.44 -0.26
C GLU A 277 -10.00 27.00 -1.53
N VAL A 278 -10.76 28.08 -1.38
CA VAL A 278 -11.45 28.76 -2.49
C VAL A 278 -10.75 30.09 -2.72
N ASP A 279 -9.85 30.11 -3.70
CA ASP A 279 -9.29 31.34 -4.26
C ASP A 279 -10.00 31.68 -5.58
N GLU A 280 -10.04 32.94 -6.01
CA GLU A 280 -10.84 33.48 -7.11
C GLU A 280 -10.67 32.70 -8.44
N GLY A 281 -11.40 31.59 -8.59
CA GLY A 281 -11.39 30.71 -9.76
C GLY A 281 -10.63 29.39 -9.62
N ASN A 282 -9.97 29.12 -8.48
CA ASN A 282 -9.28 27.86 -8.20
C ASN A 282 -9.79 27.25 -6.88
N GLU A 283 -10.55 26.17 -6.97
CA GLU A 283 -10.92 25.34 -5.81
C GLU A 283 -9.84 24.26 -5.66
N ARG A 284 -9.11 24.28 -4.55
CA ARG A 284 -8.14 23.23 -4.22
C ARG A 284 -8.68 22.42 -3.05
N ARG A 285 -8.73 21.10 -3.21
CA ARG A 285 -9.23 20.22 -2.17
C ARG A 285 -8.42 18.94 -2.05
N PHE A 286 -8.29 18.45 -0.84
CA PHE A 286 -7.86 17.08 -0.58
C PHE A 286 -8.73 16.47 0.50
N TYR A 287 -8.73 15.15 0.54
CA TYR A 287 -9.47 14.38 1.53
C TYR A 287 -8.50 13.67 2.45
N ILE A 288 -8.87 13.56 3.73
CA ILE A 288 -8.10 12.81 4.73
C ILE A 288 -8.97 11.70 5.29
N SER A 289 -8.36 10.54 5.52
CA SER A 289 -8.88 9.49 6.39
C SER A 289 -7.73 8.87 7.18
N PHE A 290 -8.02 8.30 8.35
CA PHE A 290 -6.98 7.74 9.22
C PHE A 290 -7.51 6.62 10.13
N GLU A 291 -6.59 5.80 10.64
CA GLU A 291 -6.87 4.77 11.65
C GLU A 291 -7.21 5.44 12.99
N CYS A 292 -8.39 5.15 13.53
CA CYS A 292 -8.74 5.63 14.85
C CYS A 292 -8.15 4.70 15.90
N ALA A 293 -7.25 5.24 16.74
CA ALA A 293 -6.63 4.49 17.82
C ALA A 293 -7.67 3.68 18.62
N HIS A 294 -7.33 2.45 18.96
CA HIS A 294 -8.13 1.67 19.89
C HIS A 294 -8.24 2.46 21.19
N GLU A 295 -9.48 2.72 21.64
CA GLU A 295 -9.68 2.99 23.06
C GLU A 295 -9.07 1.79 23.78
N GLU A 296 -7.94 2.01 24.46
CA GLU A 296 -7.34 1.02 25.33
C GLU A 296 -8.39 0.69 26.38
N THR A 297 -9.21 -0.31 26.10
CA THR A 297 -10.03 -0.93 27.11
C THR A 297 -9.02 -1.56 28.05
N HIS A 298 -8.75 -0.87 29.16
CA HIS A 298 -7.94 -1.37 30.27
C HIS A 298 -8.64 -2.61 30.84
N ASP A 299 -8.61 -3.72 30.12
CA ASP A 299 -8.98 -5.02 30.62
C ASP A 299 -7.80 -5.50 31.48
N GLU A 300 -7.77 -5.01 32.72
CA GLU A 300 -6.81 -5.40 33.77
C GLU A 300 -6.98 -6.87 34.22
N GLY A 301 -7.63 -7.73 33.43
CA GLY A 301 -8.23 -8.97 33.89
C GLY A 301 -8.10 -10.16 32.94
N GLY A 302 -6.88 -10.62 32.66
CA GLY A 302 -6.59 -12.04 32.56
C GLY A 302 -6.87 -12.78 31.25
N GLY A 303 -5.78 -13.09 30.54
CA GLY A 303 -5.65 -14.33 29.75
C GLY A 303 -6.64 -14.52 28.61
N SER A 304 -6.75 -13.56 27.70
CA SER A 304 -7.39 -13.81 26.43
C SER A 304 -6.51 -14.77 25.61
N ASN A 305 -7.01 -15.98 25.37
CA ASN A 305 -6.68 -16.71 24.17
C ASN A 305 -7.29 -15.91 23.00
N ASP A 306 -6.67 -14.79 22.65
CA ASP A 306 -7.00 -14.00 21.47
C ASP A 306 -6.68 -14.85 20.25
N ARG A 307 -7.64 -15.71 19.91
CA ARG A 307 -7.87 -16.03 18.51
C ARG A 307 -8.03 -14.66 17.87
N ALA A 308 -7.01 -14.21 17.15
CA ALA A 308 -7.08 -13.02 16.31
C ALA A 308 -8.29 -13.20 15.41
N THR A 309 -9.44 -12.70 15.85
CA THR A 309 -10.60 -12.57 14.99
C THR A 309 -10.17 -11.49 14.04
N TRP A 310 -9.71 -11.92 12.85
CA TRP A 310 -9.42 -11.08 11.71
C TRP A 310 -10.40 -9.92 11.69
N GLN A 311 -9.98 -8.77 12.20
CA GLN A 311 -10.84 -7.60 12.21
C GLN A 311 -10.91 -7.17 10.76
N GLN A 312 -12.13 -7.06 10.27
CA GLN A 312 -12.36 -6.75 8.88
C GLN A 312 -11.81 -5.35 8.63
N LEU A 313 -10.73 -5.27 7.85
CA LEU A 313 -10.26 -4.00 7.34
C LEU A 313 -11.37 -3.41 6.46
N VAL A 314 -11.78 -2.19 6.77
CA VAL A 314 -12.90 -1.50 6.15
C VAL A 314 -12.43 -0.16 5.60
N HIS A 315 -12.97 0.21 4.43
CA HIS A 315 -12.73 1.53 3.89
C HIS A 315 -13.39 2.61 4.74
N PRO A 316 -12.80 3.83 4.78
CA PRO A 316 -13.46 4.98 5.38
C PRO A 316 -14.84 5.22 4.79
N SER A 317 -15.73 5.73 5.62
CA SER A 317 -17.11 5.98 5.22
C SER A 317 -17.71 7.14 5.97
N PHE A 318 -18.86 7.63 5.52
CA PHE A 318 -19.63 8.64 6.23
C PHE A 318 -19.97 8.26 7.69
N PHE A 319 -20.04 6.94 7.97
CA PHE A 319 -20.32 6.39 9.29
C PHE A 319 -19.05 6.07 10.11
N GLY A 320 -17.86 6.39 9.60
CA GLY A 320 -16.62 6.28 10.36
C GLY A 320 -16.61 7.22 11.58
N LEU A 321 -15.65 7.02 12.47
CA LEU A 321 -15.55 7.79 13.70
C LEU A 321 -15.31 9.28 13.40
N LYS A 322 -16.08 10.14 14.08
CA LYS A 322 -16.04 11.60 13.93
C LYS A 322 -15.29 12.21 15.10
N GLY A 323 -13.97 12.23 15.02
CA GLY A 323 -13.12 12.85 16.03
C GLY A 323 -11.74 13.18 15.47
N LEU A 324 -11.52 14.42 15.02
CA LEU A 324 -10.22 14.85 14.49
C LEU A 324 -9.10 14.77 15.54
N SER A 325 -9.45 14.87 16.82
CA SER A 325 -8.49 14.66 17.91
C SER A 325 -7.85 13.25 17.91
N LEU A 326 -8.52 12.25 17.34
CA LEU A 326 -7.99 10.89 17.18
C LEU A 326 -6.87 10.82 16.14
N MET A 327 -6.85 11.75 15.18
CA MET A 327 -5.81 11.82 14.15
C MET A 327 -4.41 11.98 14.76
N ARG A 328 -4.30 12.64 15.93
CA ARG A 328 -3.02 12.83 16.63
C ARG A 328 -2.39 11.55 17.17
N LYS A 329 -3.18 10.47 17.24
CA LYS A 329 -2.80 9.16 17.74
C LYS A 329 -2.85 8.09 16.64
N THR A 330 -3.07 8.51 15.38
CA THR A 330 -3.14 7.55 14.29
C THR A 330 -1.76 6.98 13.99
N MET A 331 -1.74 5.69 13.66
CA MET A 331 -0.57 5.02 13.09
C MET A 331 -0.61 5.00 11.56
N CYS A 332 -1.74 5.38 10.95
CA CYS A 332 -1.88 5.43 9.50
C CYS A 332 -2.82 6.56 9.08
N LEU A 333 -2.36 7.41 8.17
CA LEU A 333 -3.12 8.51 7.61
C LEU A 333 -3.03 8.45 6.08
N GLN A 334 -4.16 8.58 5.40
CA GLN A 334 -4.23 8.69 3.96
C GLN A 334 -4.75 10.07 3.56
N VAL A 335 -4.02 10.71 2.65
CA VAL A 335 -4.41 11.94 1.94
C VAL A 335 -4.74 11.58 0.50
N LEU A 336 -5.93 11.97 0.02
CA LEU A 336 -6.36 11.82 -1.37
C LEU A 336 -6.42 13.18 -2.03
N PHE A 337 -5.65 13.38 -3.10
CA PHE A 337 -5.59 14.66 -3.81
C PHE A 337 -6.80 14.81 -4.73
N GLY A 338 -7.62 15.83 -4.46
CA GLY A 338 -8.98 16.05 -4.98
C GLY A 338 -9.09 16.86 -6.25
#